data_AF-M9Z863-F1
#
_entry.id   AF-M9Z863-F1
#
_cell.length_a   1.000
_cell.length_b   1.000
_cell.length_c   1.000
_cell.angle_alpha   90.00
_cell.angle_beta   90.00
_cell.angle_gamma   90.00
#
_symmetry.space_group_name_H-M   'P 1'
#
loop_
_entity.id
_entity.type
_entity.pdbx_description
1 polymer ?
#
loop_
_entity_poly.entity_id
_entity_poly.type
_entity_poly.pdbx_seq_one_letter_code
_entity_poly.pdbx_strand_id
1 'polypeptide(L)'
;VEEIDQRYFGIIDSKVRRLMSIPKGNSALRRVMEETYYHHIYHTVAIEGSTLTLSEIRHIIETRYAVPGKSLQEQNEAIGVDAAMKFINTTLLSRSGTITVSDILEIHRRVLGYVDPVEGGRLRTSQVFVGHHIPPHPQDLQRHMQELVQWLNSEEALQLHPVEYAALAHYKLVYVHPFVDGNGRTSRLLMNLVLMQARYPPITIRKEQRAEYYAALDTANE
;
A
#
# COMPACT_ATOMS: atom_id res chain seq x y z
N VAL A 1 1.46 -24.42 12.56
CA VAL A 1 1.39 -23.13 11.85
C VAL A 1 1.09 -22.05 12.89
N GLU A 2 -0.06 -22.10 13.57
CA GLU A 2 -0.44 -21.13 14.62
C GLU A 2 0.63 -20.90 15.71
N GLU A 3 1.23 -21.93 16.29
CA GLU A 3 2.25 -21.76 17.34
C GLU A 3 3.55 -21.09 16.83
N ILE A 4 3.90 -21.34 15.56
CA ILE A 4 5.05 -20.73 14.89
C ILE A 4 4.75 -19.26 14.60
N ASP A 5 3.54 -18.96 14.14
CA ASP A 5 3.11 -17.60 13.83
C ASP A 5 3.03 -16.74 15.10
N GLN A 6 2.47 -17.27 16.19
CA GLN A 6 2.46 -16.60 17.49
C GLN A 6 3.88 -16.28 17.99
N ARG A 7 4.85 -17.19 17.78
CA ARG A 7 6.25 -16.94 18.12
C ARG A 7 6.82 -15.78 17.30
N TYR A 8 6.59 -15.73 15.99
CA TYR A 8 7.07 -14.63 15.15
C TYR A 8 6.39 -13.31 15.49
N PHE A 9 5.09 -13.31 15.74
CA PHE A 9 4.35 -12.14 16.21
C PHE A 9 4.95 -11.58 17.52
N GLY A 10 5.23 -12.44 18.50
CA GLY A 10 5.88 -12.01 19.74
C GLY A 10 7.28 -11.38 19.53
N ILE A 11 8.06 -11.89 18.58
CA ILE A 11 9.35 -11.30 18.20
C ILE A 11 9.17 -9.93 17.54
N ILE A 12 8.20 -9.81 16.63
CA ILE A 12 7.87 -8.56 15.94
C ILE A 12 7.42 -7.50 16.94
N ASP A 13 6.47 -7.82 17.83
CA ASP A 13 5.98 -6.93 18.87
C ASP A 13 7.10 -6.41 19.77
N SER A 14 8.03 -7.28 20.16
CA SER A 14 9.19 -6.90 20.96
C SER A 14 10.06 -5.87 20.24
N LYS A 15 10.31 -6.06 18.94
CA LYS A 15 11.07 -5.12 18.11
C LYS A 15 10.31 -3.81 17.89
N VAL A 16 8.99 -3.86 17.68
CA VAL A 16 8.15 -2.67 17.53
C VAL A 16 8.15 -1.85 18.81
N ARG A 17 7.96 -2.47 19.98
CA ARG A 17 8.07 -1.78 21.28
C ARG A 17 9.43 -1.09 21.45
N ARG A 18 10.52 -1.78 21.10
CA ARG A 18 11.87 -1.20 21.15
C ARG A 18 12.01 0.00 20.22
N LEU A 19 11.54 -0.10 18.98
CA LEU A 19 11.56 1.01 18.02
C LEU A 19 10.74 2.21 18.50
N MET A 20 9.53 1.97 18.98
CA MET A 20 8.62 3.02 19.45
C MET A 20 9.07 3.69 20.77
N SER A 21 9.99 3.06 21.50
CA SER A 21 10.62 3.66 22.69
C SER A 21 11.67 4.72 22.37
N ILE A 22 12.15 4.77 21.11
CA ILE A 22 13.13 5.77 20.67
C ILE A 22 12.47 7.16 20.66
N PRO A 23 13.06 8.19 21.30
CA PRO A 23 12.49 9.53 21.30
C PRO A 23 12.30 10.08 19.88
N LYS A 24 11.13 10.70 19.61
CA LYS A 24 10.82 11.30 18.29
C LYS A 24 11.80 12.40 17.85
N GLY A 25 12.51 13.03 18.80
CA GLY A 25 13.56 14.02 18.53
C GLY A 25 14.91 13.41 18.15
N ASN A 26 15.06 12.08 18.19
CA ASN A 26 16.30 11.40 17.82
C ASN A 26 16.62 11.63 16.33
N SER A 27 17.79 12.20 16.05
CA SER A 27 18.22 12.57 14.70
C SER A 27 18.41 11.36 13.78
N ALA A 28 18.89 10.23 14.33
CA ALA A 28 19.06 9.00 13.55
C ALA A 28 17.69 8.42 13.14
N LEU A 29 16.71 8.42 14.05
CA LEU A 29 15.34 7.99 13.71
C LEU A 29 14.74 8.86 12.62
N ARG A 30 14.86 10.20 12.74
CA ARG A 30 14.37 11.13 11.70
C ARG A 30 14.99 10.86 10.33
N ARG A 31 16.31 10.69 10.28
CA ARG A 31 17.01 10.35 9.04
C ARG A 31 16.53 9.04 8.42
N VAL A 32 16.35 7.99 9.23
CA VAL A 32 15.83 6.70 8.74
C VAL A 32 14.40 6.86 8.23
N MET A 33 13.54 7.63 8.90
CA MET A 33 12.17 7.89 8.44
C MET A 33 12.15 8.64 7.10
N GLU A 34 13.02 9.63 6.92
CA GLU A 34 13.17 10.36 5.64
C GLU A 34 13.68 9.45 4.52
N GLU A 35 14.71 8.63 4.78
CA GLU A 35 15.24 7.69 3.80
C GLU A 35 14.21 6.62 3.41
N THR A 36 13.52 6.03 4.40
CA THR A 36 12.51 4.99 4.18
C THR A 36 11.30 5.50 3.38
N TYR A 37 10.97 6.80 3.46
CA TYR A 37 9.92 7.42 2.64
C TYR A 37 10.21 7.26 1.14
N TYR A 38 11.39 7.68 0.69
CA TYR A 38 11.80 7.55 -0.71
C TYR A 38 12.01 6.09 -1.13
N HIS A 39 12.53 5.26 -0.23
CA HIS A 39 12.67 3.82 -0.47
C HIS A 39 11.31 3.14 -0.70
N HIS A 40 10.27 3.52 0.04
CA HIS A 40 8.93 2.98 -0.18
C HIS A 40 8.41 3.33 -1.58
N ILE A 41 8.51 4.60 -1.98
CA ILE A 41 8.10 5.04 -3.32
C ILE A 41 8.86 4.25 -4.39
N TYR A 42 10.20 4.18 -4.26
CA TYR A 42 11.05 3.45 -5.19
C TYR A 42 10.65 1.98 -5.37
N HIS A 43 10.54 1.24 -4.27
CA HIS A 43 10.22 -0.18 -4.38
C HIS A 43 8.77 -0.43 -4.83
N THR A 44 7.81 0.40 -4.41
CA THR A 44 6.41 0.19 -4.79
C THR A 44 6.16 0.45 -6.27
N VAL A 45 6.85 1.41 -6.91
CA VAL A 45 6.73 1.62 -8.37
C VAL A 45 7.60 0.66 -9.16
N ALA A 46 8.77 0.26 -8.63
CA ALA A 46 9.66 -0.69 -9.30
C ALA A 46 9.07 -2.11 -9.37
N ILE A 47 8.25 -2.53 -8.40
CA ILE A 47 7.51 -3.80 -8.46
C ILE A 47 6.58 -3.86 -9.68
N GLU A 48 6.00 -2.72 -10.05
CA GLU A 48 5.09 -2.57 -11.20
C GLU A 48 5.84 -2.34 -12.52
N GLY A 49 7.18 -2.26 -12.49
CA GLY A 49 8.03 -2.18 -13.69
C GLY A 49 8.73 -0.85 -13.93
N SER A 50 8.56 0.15 -13.06
CA SER A 50 9.26 1.43 -13.18
C SER A 50 10.78 1.26 -13.17
N THR A 51 11.46 1.96 -14.07
CA THR A 51 12.92 1.95 -14.25
C THR A 51 13.62 3.10 -13.51
N LEU A 52 12.88 3.92 -12.76
CA LEU A 52 13.46 5.03 -12.00
C LEU A 52 14.36 4.52 -10.88
N THR A 53 15.51 5.14 -10.72
CA THR A 53 16.43 4.93 -9.61
C THR A 53 15.96 5.69 -8.37
N LEU A 54 16.45 5.29 -7.19
CA LEU A 54 16.14 5.98 -5.93
C LEU A 54 16.57 7.47 -5.96
N SER A 55 17.70 7.80 -6.57
CA SER A 55 18.18 9.18 -6.72
C SER A 55 17.28 10.02 -7.63
N GLU A 56 16.78 9.43 -8.72
CA GLU A 56 15.85 10.11 -9.63
C GLU A 56 14.51 10.37 -8.92
N ILE A 57 13.99 9.39 -8.16
CA ILE A 57 12.77 9.58 -7.36
C ILE A 57 12.96 10.71 -6.34
N ARG A 58 14.08 10.72 -5.61
CA ARG A 58 14.37 11.80 -4.67
C ARG A 58 14.38 13.15 -5.38
N HIS A 59 15.07 13.25 -6.52
CA HIS A 59 15.11 14.48 -7.32
C HIS A 59 13.71 14.95 -7.74
N ILE A 60 12.87 14.05 -8.25
CA ILE A 60 11.50 14.36 -8.69
C ILE A 60 10.65 14.88 -7.52
N ILE A 61 10.70 14.21 -6.37
CA ILE A 61 9.84 14.55 -5.22
C ILE A 61 10.28 15.86 -4.53
N GLU A 62 11.59 16.11 -4.45
CA GLU A 62 12.15 17.31 -3.80
C GLU A 62 12.08 18.55 -4.69
N THR A 63 12.44 18.42 -5.97
CA THR A 63 12.58 19.58 -6.86
C THR A 63 11.33 19.84 -7.71
N ARG A 64 10.51 18.80 -7.96
CA ARG A 64 9.41 18.81 -8.93
C ARG A 64 9.85 19.06 -10.38
N TYR A 65 11.14 18.94 -10.69
CA TYR A 65 11.66 18.94 -12.05
C TYR A 65 11.68 17.53 -12.63
N ALA A 66 11.44 17.45 -13.94
CA ALA A 66 11.47 16.19 -14.66
C ALA A 66 12.90 15.69 -14.86
N VAL A 67 13.08 14.37 -14.79
CA VAL A 67 14.34 13.68 -15.10
C VAL A 67 14.42 13.44 -16.61
N PRO A 68 15.48 13.92 -17.29
CA PRO A 68 15.68 13.67 -18.72
C PRO A 68 15.85 12.18 -19.03
N GLY A 69 15.30 11.72 -20.16
CA GLY A 69 15.47 10.34 -20.62
C GLY A 69 14.63 9.29 -19.90
N LYS A 70 13.72 9.70 -19.01
CA LYS A 70 12.75 8.84 -18.32
C LYS A 70 11.33 9.14 -18.76
N SER A 71 10.46 8.12 -18.75
CA SER A 71 9.06 8.30 -19.15
C SER A 71 8.35 9.27 -18.20
N LEU A 72 7.55 10.19 -18.73
CA LEU A 72 6.70 11.05 -17.90
C LEU A 72 5.70 10.23 -17.08
N GLN A 73 5.24 9.10 -17.62
CA GLN A 73 4.36 8.19 -16.90
C GLN A 73 5.03 7.67 -15.62
N GLU A 74 6.24 7.10 -15.72
CA GLU A 74 6.98 6.59 -14.54
C GLU A 74 7.20 7.68 -13.48
N GLN A 75 7.49 8.91 -13.93
CA GLN A 75 7.68 10.05 -13.03
C GLN A 75 6.36 10.44 -12.34
N ASN A 76 5.26 10.43 -13.07
CA ASN A 76 3.92 10.70 -12.56
C ASN A 76 3.44 9.60 -11.59
N GLU A 77 3.83 8.35 -11.78
CA GLU A 77 3.57 7.27 -10.82
C GLU A 77 4.24 7.54 -9.46
N ALA A 78 5.52 7.95 -9.48
CA ALA A 78 6.25 8.30 -8.26
C ALA A 78 5.59 9.50 -7.54
N ILE A 79 5.17 10.52 -8.29
CA ILE A 79 4.45 11.68 -7.75
C ILE A 79 3.09 11.26 -7.17
N GLY A 80 2.37 10.35 -7.82
CA GLY A 80 1.07 9.86 -7.36
C GLY A 80 1.18 9.10 -6.03
N VAL A 81 2.20 8.26 -5.88
CA VAL A 81 2.48 7.57 -4.61
C VAL A 81 2.86 8.57 -3.50
N ASP A 82 3.72 9.56 -3.78
CA ASP A 82 4.05 10.66 -2.84
C ASP A 82 2.79 11.39 -2.36
N ALA A 83 1.89 11.76 -3.28
CA ALA A 83 0.63 12.41 -2.97
C ALA A 83 -0.29 11.53 -2.11
N ALA A 84 -0.38 10.23 -2.43
CA ALA A 84 -1.20 9.28 -1.68
C ALA A 84 -0.67 9.05 -0.25
N MET A 85 0.65 8.90 -0.09
CA MET A 85 1.29 8.79 1.22
C MET A 85 1.08 10.05 2.07
N LYS A 86 1.19 11.24 1.47
CA LYS A 86 0.89 12.51 2.17
C LYS A 86 -0.55 12.53 2.67
N PHE A 87 -1.51 12.18 1.82
CA PHE A 87 -2.91 12.10 2.22
C PHE A 87 -3.17 11.13 3.37
N ILE A 88 -2.59 9.93 3.33
CA ILE A 88 -2.67 8.97 4.43
C ILE A 88 -2.16 9.61 5.73
N ASN A 89 -0.96 10.20 5.68
CA ASN A 89 -0.30 10.77 6.85
C ASN A 89 -1.04 11.99 7.44
N THR A 90 -1.60 12.85 6.59
CA THR A 90 -2.25 14.09 7.04
C THR A 90 -3.71 13.91 7.41
N THR A 91 -4.40 12.99 6.74
CA THR A 91 -5.87 12.91 6.80
C THR A 91 -6.36 11.61 7.41
N LEU A 92 -5.82 10.46 7.01
CA LEU A 92 -6.35 9.17 7.46
C LEU A 92 -5.79 8.72 8.81
N LEU A 93 -4.51 9.01 9.09
CA LEU A 93 -3.90 8.69 10.39
C LEU A 93 -4.31 9.64 11.52
N SER A 94 -4.72 10.86 11.18
CA SER A 94 -5.19 11.86 12.15
C SER A 94 -6.69 11.70 12.46
N ARG A 95 -7.43 10.98 11.61
CA ARG A 95 -8.87 10.76 11.78
C ARG A 95 -9.13 9.58 12.71
N SER A 96 -9.87 9.84 13.79
CA SER A 96 -10.54 8.78 14.55
C SER A 96 -11.72 8.26 13.73
N GLY A 97 -11.71 6.99 13.34
CA GLY A 97 -12.85 6.40 12.63
C GLY A 97 -12.50 5.17 11.79
N THR A 98 -13.54 4.64 11.14
CA THR A 98 -13.49 3.46 10.29
C THR A 98 -12.85 3.76 8.93
N ILE A 99 -12.33 2.72 8.26
CA ILE A 99 -11.88 2.81 6.87
C ILE A 99 -13.10 2.67 5.95
N THR A 100 -13.31 3.60 5.03
CA THR A 100 -14.47 3.62 4.13
C THR A 100 -14.07 3.33 2.69
N VAL A 101 -15.04 2.99 1.83
CA VAL A 101 -14.80 2.84 0.39
C VAL A 101 -14.24 4.14 -0.20
N SER A 102 -14.77 5.28 0.24
CA SER A 102 -14.31 6.61 -0.19
C SER A 102 -12.81 6.80 0.09
N ASP A 103 -12.32 6.36 1.25
CA ASP A 103 -10.89 6.49 1.57
C ASP A 103 -10.01 5.70 0.59
N ILE A 104 -10.42 4.48 0.24
CA ILE A 104 -9.70 3.65 -0.73
C ILE A 104 -9.74 4.29 -2.13
N LEU A 105 -10.87 4.86 -2.53
CA LEU A 105 -10.99 5.61 -3.80
C LEU A 105 -10.13 6.89 -3.79
N GLU A 106 -10.03 7.60 -2.67
CA GLU A 106 -9.19 8.80 -2.53
C GLU A 106 -7.69 8.47 -2.55
N ILE A 107 -7.28 7.34 -1.96
CA ILE A 107 -5.93 6.81 -2.10
C ILE A 107 -5.67 6.51 -3.58
N HIS A 108 -6.54 5.73 -4.22
CA HIS A 108 -6.37 5.34 -5.62
C HIS A 108 -6.35 6.55 -6.56
N ARG A 109 -7.20 7.56 -6.33
CA ARG A 109 -7.21 8.81 -7.13
C ARG A 109 -5.87 9.51 -7.10
N ARG A 110 -5.17 9.50 -5.96
CA ARG A 110 -3.83 10.11 -5.85
C ARG A 110 -2.77 9.24 -6.49
N VAL A 111 -2.84 7.92 -6.29
CA VAL A 111 -1.92 6.95 -6.90
C VAL A 111 -1.92 7.06 -8.42
N LEU A 112 -3.10 7.10 -9.05
CA LEU A 112 -3.22 7.03 -10.51
C LEU A 112 -3.48 8.39 -11.18
N GLY A 113 -3.95 9.41 -10.45
CA GLY A 113 -4.49 10.64 -11.04
C GLY A 113 -3.52 11.48 -11.88
N TYR A 114 -2.20 11.34 -11.69
CA TYR A 114 -1.19 11.98 -12.54
C TYR A 114 -0.87 11.17 -13.82
N VAL A 115 -1.22 9.89 -13.85
CA VAL A 115 -1.03 8.98 -14.98
C VAL A 115 -2.30 8.90 -15.80
N ASP A 116 -3.42 8.57 -15.14
CA ASP A 116 -4.75 8.48 -15.72
C ASP A 116 -5.77 9.21 -14.81
N PRO A 117 -6.03 10.51 -15.05
CA PRO A 117 -6.99 11.28 -14.27
C PRO A 117 -8.45 10.87 -14.53
N VAL A 118 -8.73 10.16 -15.63
CA VAL A 118 -10.09 9.70 -15.96
C VAL A 118 -10.45 8.51 -15.09
N GLU A 119 -9.53 7.57 -14.92
CA GLU A 119 -9.73 6.33 -14.16
C GLU A 119 -9.32 6.45 -12.68
N GLY A 120 -8.55 7.48 -12.32
CA GLY A 120 -8.14 7.76 -10.95
C GLY A 120 -9.30 7.84 -9.96
N GLY A 121 -9.35 6.87 -9.02
CA GLY A 121 -10.40 6.78 -8.00
C GLY A 121 -11.75 6.26 -8.52
N ARG A 122 -11.80 5.63 -9.69
CA ARG A 122 -13.00 4.99 -10.25
C ARG A 122 -12.84 3.48 -10.30
N LEU A 123 -13.93 2.76 -10.01
CA LEU A 123 -13.98 1.31 -10.19
C LEU A 123 -13.98 0.98 -11.68
N ARG A 124 -13.29 -0.09 -12.07
CA ARG A 124 -13.26 -0.55 -13.46
C ARG A 124 -14.65 -0.96 -13.94
N THR A 125 -14.90 -0.76 -15.22
CA THR A 125 -16.17 -1.07 -15.90
C THR A 125 -16.09 -2.29 -16.81
N SER A 126 -14.87 -2.82 -17.02
CA SER A 126 -14.59 -3.98 -17.85
C SER A 126 -13.94 -5.12 -17.04
N GLN A 127 -14.11 -6.34 -17.52
CA GLN A 127 -13.47 -7.50 -16.91
C GLN A 127 -11.97 -7.54 -17.28
N VAL A 128 -11.15 -7.95 -16.32
CA VAL A 128 -9.69 -8.06 -16.46
C VAL A 128 -9.20 -9.43 -16.01
N PHE A 129 -7.96 -9.76 -16.37
CA PHE A 129 -7.29 -11.02 -16.01
C PHE A 129 -5.93 -10.68 -15.41
N VAL A 130 -5.61 -11.25 -14.26
CA VAL A 130 -4.41 -10.92 -13.47
C VAL A 130 -3.62 -12.19 -13.25
N GLY A 131 -2.69 -12.49 -14.15
CA GLY A 131 -2.02 -13.81 -14.16
C GLY A 131 -3.07 -14.92 -14.36
N HIS A 132 -3.17 -15.84 -13.40
CA HIS A 132 -4.17 -16.91 -13.38
C HIS A 132 -5.47 -16.53 -12.65
N HIS A 133 -5.49 -15.39 -11.97
CA HIS A 133 -6.65 -14.92 -11.23
C HIS A 133 -7.65 -14.20 -12.13
N ILE A 134 -8.93 -14.50 -11.93
CA ILE A 134 -10.07 -13.81 -12.55
C ILE A 134 -10.81 -13.06 -11.43
N PRO A 135 -10.60 -11.74 -11.29
CA PRO A 135 -11.28 -10.96 -10.27
C PRO A 135 -12.81 -10.91 -10.46
N PRO A 136 -13.58 -10.50 -9.43
CA PRO A 136 -15.03 -10.36 -9.52
C PRO A 136 -15.49 -9.53 -10.73
N HIS A 137 -16.67 -9.79 -11.27
CA HIS A 137 -17.17 -9.03 -12.41
C HIS A 137 -17.41 -7.54 -12.04
N PRO A 138 -17.23 -6.56 -12.96
CA PRO A 138 -17.44 -5.13 -12.67
C PRO A 138 -18.77 -4.79 -11.98
N GLN A 139 -19.84 -5.51 -12.33
CA GLN A 139 -21.18 -5.34 -11.75
C GLN A 139 -21.24 -5.67 -10.26
N ASP A 140 -20.34 -6.52 -9.77
CA ASP A 140 -20.25 -6.94 -8.37
C ASP A 140 -19.27 -6.10 -7.54
N LEU A 141 -18.46 -5.23 -8.17
CA LEU A 141 -17.38 -4.52 -7.48
C LEU A 141 -17.88 -3.63 -6.35
N GLN A 142 -19.01 -2.96 -6.53
CA GLN A 142 -19.57 -2.12 -5.46
C GLN A 142 -19.91 -2.95 -4.23
N ARG A 143 -20.51 -4.14 -4.40
CA ARG A 143 -20.82 -5.06 -3.31
C ARG A 143 -19.55 -5.56 -2.63
N HIS A 144 -18.57 -6.04 -3.40
CA HIS A 144 -17.31 -6.54 -2.85
C HIS A 144 -16.50 -5.46 -2.12
N MET A 145 -16.51 -4.21 -2.61
CA MET A 145 -15.88 -3.09 -1.91
C MET A 145 -16.57 -2.78 -0.59
N GLN A 146 -17.90 -2.90 -0.52
CA GLN A 146 -18.63 -2.75 0.74
C GLN A 146 -18.33 -3.88 1.72
N GLU A 147 -18.31 -5.13 1.25
CA GLU A 147 -17.92 -6.30 2.06
C GLU A 147 -16.50 -6.17 2.60
N LEU A 148 -15.57 -5.67 1.77
CA LEU A 148 -14.19 -5.41 2.19
C LEU A 148 -14.15 -4.41 3.34
N VAL A 149 -14.79 -3.25 3.21
CA VAL A 149 -14.75 -2.24 4.29
C VAL A 149 -15.57 -2.66 5.50
N GLN A 150 -16.63 -3.44 5.33
CA GLN A 150 -17.34 -4.04 6.45
C GLN A 150 -16.41 -4.96 7.24
N TRP A 151 -15.65 -5.82 6.56
CA TRP A 151 -14.66 -6.69 7.19
C TRP A 151 -13.52 -5.88 7.83
N LEU A 152 -12.97 -4.86 7.17
CA LEU A 152 -11.92 -3.99 7.75
C LEU A 152 -12.34 -3.33 9.07
N ASN A 153 -13.63 -3.14 9.29
CA ASN A 153 -14.17 -2.52 10.50
C ASN A 153 -14.89 -3.50 11.43
N SER A 154 -14.81 -4.80 11.14
CA SER A 154 -15.44 -5.87 11.93
C SER A 154 -14.66 -6.17 13.21
N GLU A 155 -15.35 -6.66 14.25
CA GLU A 155 -14.68 -7.06 15.50
C GLU A 155 -13.68 -8.18 15.25
N GLU A 156 -14.01 -9.11 14.35
CA GLU A 156 -13.15 -10.24 13.99
C GLU A 156 -11.83 -9.75 13.39
N ALA A 157 -11.86 -8.81 12.46
CA ALA A 157 -10.64 -8.26 11.87
C ALA A 157 -9.81 -7.46 12.87
N LEU A 158 -10.46 -6.70 13.76
CA LEU A 158 -9.78 -5.89 14.78
C LEU A 158 -9.15 -6.73 15.90
N GLN A 159 -9.56 -7.99 16.07
CA GLN A 159 -8.98 -8.93 17.02
C GLN A 159 -7.75 -9.68 16.45
N LEU A 160 -7.54 -9.65 15.13
CA LEU A 160 -6.36 -10.23 14.51
C LEU A 160 -5.08 -9.52 14.95
N HIS A 161 -3.96 -10.24 14.89
CA HIS A 161 -2.66 -9.60 15.08
C HIS A 161 -2.43 -8.53 14.00
N PRO A 162 -1.89 -7.32 14.29
CA PRO A 162 -1.80 -6.24 13.31
C PRO A 162 -1.11 -6.60 11.98
N VAL A 163 -0.11 -7.48 12.03
CA VAL A 163 0.59 -7.99 10.83
C VAL A 163 -0.32 -8.86 9.97
N GLU A 164 -1.10 -9.74 10.59
CA GLU A 164 -2.06 -10.59 9.90
C GLU A 164 -3.21 -9.77 9.33
N TYR A 165 -3.74 -8.83 10.12
CA TYR A 165 -4.79 -7.92 9.67
C TYR A 165 -4.34 -7.12 8.44
N ALA A 166 -3.14 -6.54 8.46
CA ALA A 166 -2.59 -5.81 7.33
C ALA A 166 -2.37 -6.68 6.09
N ALA A 167 -1.88 -7.91 6.27
CA ALA A 167 -1.66 -8.87 5.18
C ALA A 167 -2.99 -9.29 4.51
N LEU A 168 -4.03 -9.56 5.31
CA LEU A 168 -5.35 -9.90 4.80
C LEU A 168 -6.05 -8.70 4.16
N ALA A 169 -5.92 -7.49 4.72
CA ALA A 169 -6.43 -6.26 4.11
C ALA A 169 -5.81 -6.02 2.72
N HIS A 170 -4.48 -6.20 2.62
CA HIS A 170 -3.76 -6.17 1.37
C HIS A 170 -4.31 -7.21 0.38
N TYR A 171 -4.33 -8.48 0.79
CA TYR A 171 -4.72 -9.59 -0.08
C TYR A 171 -6.17 -9.43 -0.58
N LYS A 172 -7.12 -9.12 0.31
CA LYS A 172 -8.53 -8.97 -0.08
C LYS A 172 -8.73 -7.85 -1.10
N LEU A 173 -8.02 -6.72 -1.00
CA LEU A 173 -8.11 -5.66 -2.02
C LEU A 173 -7.48 -6.07 -3.35
N VAL A 174 -6.32 -6.75 -3.32
CA VAL A 174 -5.68 -7.28 -4.54
C VAL A 174 -6.59 -8.31 -5.23
N TYR A 175 -7.25 -9.17 -4.47
CA TYR A 175 -8.17 -10.18 -4.96
C TYR A 175 -9.42 -9.57 -5.63
N VAL A 176 -10.04 -8.55 -5.00
CA VAL A 176 -11.18 -7.82 -5.59
C VAL A 176 -10.77 -7.10 -6.87
N HIS A 177 -9.53 -6.61 -6.93
CA HIS A 177 -8.95 -5.91 -8.09
C HIS A 177 -9.88 -4.83 -8.66
N PRO A 178 -10.29 -3.84 -7.86
CA PRO A 178 -11.40 -2.94 -8.20
C PRO A 178 -11.07 -1.91 -9.28
N PHE A 179 -9.80 -1.67 -9.59
CA PHE A 179 -9.35 -0.61 -10.50
C PHE A 179 -8.77 -1.17 -11.80
N VAL A 180 -8.71 -0.35 -12.85
CA VAL A 180 -8.09 -0.74 -14.14
C VAL A 180 -6.57 -0.88 -14.05
N ASP A 181 -5.94 -0.09 -13.18
CA ASP A 181 -4.52 -0.14 -12.82
C ASP A 181 -4.38 0.42 -11.37
N GLY A 182 -3.21 0.34 -10.76
CA GLY A 182 -2.93 0.92 -9.44
C GLY A 182 -3.37 0.05 -8.26
N ASN A 183 -3.89 -1.15 -8.50
CA ASN A 183 -4.36 -2.08 -7.46
C ASN A 183 -3.24 -2.49 -6.50
N GLY A 184 -2.07 -2.87 -7.01
CA GLY A 184 -0.92 -3.26 -6.18
C GLY A 184 -0.41 -2.12 -5.31
N ARG A 185 -0.23 -0.93 -5.90
CA ARG A 185 0.21 0.28 -5.20
C ARG A 185 -0.78 0.70 -4.11
N THR A 186 -2.08 0.72 -4.42
CA THR A 186 -3.14 1.04 -3.45
C THR A 186 -3.22 0.01 -2.33
N SER A 187 -3.06 -1.28 -2.62
CA SER A 187 -3.11 -2.35 -1.61
C SER A 187 -1.93 -2.30 -0.65
N ARG A 188 -0.72 -2.02 -1.13
CA ARG A 188 0.46 -1.80 -0.27
C ARG A 188 0.34 -0.55 0.60
N LEU A 189 -0.33 0.50 0.10
CA LEU A 189 -0.66 1.68 0.89
C LEU A 189 -1.74 1.39 1.95
N LEU A 190 -2.78 0.61 1.63
CA LEU A 190 -3.80 0.18 2.59
C LEU A 190 -3.19 -0.69 3.70
N MET A 191 -2.31 -1.63 3.35
CA MET A 191 -1.53 -2.42 4.30
C MET A 191 -0.78 -1.53 5.30
N ASN A 192 -0.09 -0.51 4.79
CA ASN A 192 0.65 0.42 5.64
C ASN A 192 -0.25 1.32 6.48
N LEU A 193 -1.42 1.75 5.96
CA LEU A 193 -2.42 2.46 6.75
C LEU A 193 -2.85 1.63 7.97
N VAL A 194 -3.18 0.36 7.76
CA VAL A 194 -3.57 -0.57 8.84
C VAL A 194 -2.46 -0.73 9.88
N LEU A 195 -1.22 -0.98 9.45
CA LEU A 195 -0.08 -1.08 10.36
C LEU A 195 0.14 0.21 11.16
N MET A 196 0.11 1.35 10.49
CA MET A 196 0.37 2.64 11.13
C MET A 196 -0.73 3.03 12.13
N GLN A 197 -2.00 2.70 11.86
CA GLN A 197 -3.09 2.85 12.84
C GLN A 197 -2.87 1.98 14.09
N ALA A 198 -2.30 0.79 13.93
CA ALA A 198 -1.89 -0.09 15.03
C ALA A 198 -0.56 0.33 15.70
N ARG A 199 0.01 1.49 15.35
CA ARG A 199 1.31 2.00 15.82
C ARG A 199 2.50 1.12 15.44
N TYR A 200 2.42 0.44 14.30
CA TYR A 200 3.56 -0.20 13.65
C TYR A 200 4.19 0.77 12.64
N PRO A 201 5.51 0.66 12.37
CA PRO A 201 6.12 1.40 11.28
C PRO A 201 5.58 0.90 9.93
N PRO A 202 5.49 1.76 8.90
CA PRO A 202 5.20 1.30 7.54
C PRO A 202 6.29 0.34 7.07
N ILE A 203 5.91 -0.64 6.26
CA ILE A 203 6.82 -1.61 5.66
C ILE A 203 6.93 -1.40 4.14
N THR A 204 7.99 -1.96 3.56
CA THR A 204 8.25 -1.91 2.13
C THR A 204 8.61 -3.30 1.65
N ILE A 205 7.76 -3.86 0.79
CA ILE A 205 8.09 -5.04 -0.01
C ILE A 205 9.10 -4.59 -1.04
N ARG A 206 10.30 -5.16 -1.02
CA ARG A 206 11.36 -4.72 -1.92
C ARG A 206 11.16 -5.30 -3.32
N LYS A 207 11.62 -4.59 -4.34
CA LYS A 207 11.47 -5.03 -5.74
C LYS A 207 12.15 -6.37 -6.01
N GLU A 208 13.22 -6.67 -5.27
CA GLU A 208 13.94 -7.94 -5.35
C GLU A 208 13.08 -9.12 -4.85
N GLN A 209 12.05 -8.83 -4.04
CA GLN A 209 11.08 -9.81 -3.54
C GLN A 209 9.87 -9.98 -4.44
N ARG A 210 9.85 -9.35 -5.64
CA ARG A 210 8.70 -9.39 -6.56
C ARG A 210 8.23 -10.83 -6.85
N ALA A 211 9.16 -11.74 -7.12
CA ALA A 211 8.81 -13.14 -7.42
C ALA A 211 8.20 -13.86 -6.20
N GLU A 212 8.80 -13.72 -5.01
CA GLU A 212 8.28 -14.27 -3.76
C GLU A 212 6.91 -13.69 -3.41
N TYR A 213 6.72 -12.39 -3.61
CA TYR A 213 5.47 -11.68 -3.37
C TYR A 213 4.33 -12.19 -4.26
N TYR A 214 4.56 -12.35 -5.57
CA TYR A 214 3.53 -12.91 -6.46
C TYR A 214 3.26 -14.39 -6.18
N ALA A 215 4.29 -15.18 -5.88
CA ALA A 215 4.11 -16.59 -5.49
C ALA A 215 3.22 -16.72 -4.24
N ALA A 216 3.42 -15.86 -3.23
CA ALA A 216 2.56 -15.86 -2.04
C ALA A 216 1.11 -15.45 -2.34
N LEU A 217 0.89 -14.51 -3.28
CA LEU A 217 -0.44 -14.16 -3.74
C LEU A 217 -1.12 -15.30 -4.51
N ASP A 218 -0.37 -16.00 -5.35
CA ASP A 218 -0.88 -17.14 -6.11
C ASP A 218 -1.28 -18.29 -5.16
N THR A 219 -0.43 -18.62 -4.17
CA THR A 219 -0.78 -19.60 -3.13
C THR A 219 -2.00 -19.18 -2.32
N ALA A 220 -2.21 -17.89 -2.07
CA ALA A 220 -3.39 -17.42 -1.35
C ALA A 220 -4.68 -17.49 -2.18
N ASN A 221 -4.59 -17.59 -3.51
CA ASN A 221 -5.73 -17.76 -4.41
C ASN A 221 -6.18 -19.23 -4.56
N GLU A 222 -5.34 -20.19 -4.13
CA GLU A 222 -5.63 -21.63 -4.12
C GLU A 222 -6.43 -22.04 -2.87
#